data_AF-A0A811QQ92-F1
#
_entry.id   AF-A0A811QQ92-F1
#
_cell.length_a   1.000
_cell.length_b   1.000
_cell.length_c   1.000
_cell.angle_alpha   90.00
_cell.angle_beta   90.00
_cell.angle_gamma   90.00
#
_symmetry.space_group_name_H-M   'P 1'
#
loop_
_entity.id
_entity.type
_entity.pdbx_description
1 polymer ?
#
loop_
_entity_poly.entity_id
_entity_poly.type
_entity_poly.pdbx_seq_one_letter_code
_entity_poly.pdbx_strand_id
1 'polypeptide(L)'
;MATVTTVRDVLYRYTFAHAVYERLISDCGCHPQVARNAMALLLCFDRATNQVISRMQSMSTTCLGHLVTEASCVIRCLKMRNLLAGPPTPLLSALCQDSRMDDPLFFPVNRDFIVRGITDLLDGVCTLIFDDRLYHLLRRHQTGLVGRNPELEAPYAGVIATVPEDCRSMFVTFSVGQAVEREEIFSYFRETWGDCIVRVLMEKTTGGAQPMYGRVIFKRRAFVSLLLNGVEHASIFIRGREIWLREYIPRNSRNN
;
A
#
# COMPACT_ATOMS: atom_id res chain seq x y z
N MET A 1 29.40 14.40 -12.72
CA MET A 1 28.32 13.63 -13.37
C MET A 1 27.55 12.91 -12.26
N ALA A 2 26.26 13.19 -12.06
CA ALA A 2 25.48 12.50 -11.03
C ALA A 2 25.41 11.01 -11.39
N THR A 3 25.87 10.13 -10.51
CA THR A 3 25.77 8.68 -10.68
C THR A 3 24.29 8.31 -10.73
N VAL A 4 23.83 7.81 -11.88
CA VAL A 4 22.46 7.32 -12.02
C VAL A 4 22.29 6.14 -11.06
N THR A 5 21.38 6.25 -10.11
CA THR A 5 21.10 5.13 -9.18
C THR A 5 20.49 4.00 -9.98
N THR A 6 21.03 2.78 -9.87
CA THR A 6 20.49 1.60 -10.58
C THR A 6 19.49 0.82 -9.73
N VAL A 7 18.71 -0.07 -10.35
CA VAL A 7 17.84 -1.02 -9.61
C VAL A 7 18.66 -1.80 -8.58
N ARG A 8 19.83 -2.29 -8.98
CA ARG A 8 20.76 -2.99 -8.09
C ARG A 8 21.14 -2.15 -6.86
N ASP A 9 21.47 -0.88 -7.02
CA ASP A 9 21.85 0.00 -5.90
C ASP A 9 20.69 0.18 -4.91
N VAL A 10 19.45 0.27 -5.43
CA VAL A 10 18.25 0.34 -4.59
C VAL A 10 18.05 -0.96 -3.81
N LEU A 11 18.11 -2.12 -4.48
CA LEU A 11 17.96 -3.41 -3.81
C LEU A 11 19.00 -3.59 -2.71
N TYR A 12 20.27 -3.24 -2.97
CA TYR A 12 21.33 -3.28 -1.96
C TYR A 12 21.01 -2.39 -0.75
N ARG A 13 20.59 -1.14 -0.99
CA ARG A 13 20.25 -0.19 0.08
C ARG A 13 19.14 -0.70 0.99
N TYR A 14 18.17 -1.42 0.43
CA TYR A 14 17.00 -1.92 1.16
C TYR A 14 17.06 -3.41 1.48
N THR A 15 18.24 -4.04 1.42
CA THR A 15 18.42 -5.47 1.73
C THR A 15 17.86 -5.82 3.11
N PHE A 16 18.06 -4.96 4.10
CA PHE A 16 17.55 -5.18 5.45
C PHE A 16 16.01 -5.15 5.50
N ALA A 17 15.38 -4.26 4.73
CA ALA A 17 13.92 -4.16 4.66
C ALA A 17 13.30 -5.40 4.00
N HIS A 18 13.94 -5.92 2.95
CA HIS A 18 13.50 -7.17 2.34
C HIS A 18 13.64 -8.37 3.27
N ALA A 19 14.75 -8.47 4.01
CA ALA A 19 14.93 -9.55 4.97
C ALA A 19 13.88 -9.51 6.10
N VAL A 20 13.48 -8.32 6.57
CA VAL A 20 12.37 -8.19 7.52
C VAL A 20 11.05 -8.64 6.87
N TYR A 21 10.77 -8.22 5.64
CA TYR A 21 9.58 -8.63 4.89
C TYR A 21 9.47 -10.16 4.74
N GLU A 22 10.56 -10.82 4.35
CA GLU A 22 10.65 -12.28 4.26
C GLU A 22 10.35 -12.96 5.60
N ARG A 23 10.84 -12.40 6.71
CA ARG A 23 10.53 -12.88 8.07
C ARG A 23 9.08 -12.67 8.45
N LEU A 24 8.45 -11.55 8.07
CA LEU A 24 7.03 -11.33 8.33
C LEU A 24 6.16 -12.38 7.65
N ILE A 25 6.52 -12.78 6.43
CA ILE A 25 5.78 -13.81 5.69
C ILE A 25 6.10 -15.21 6.26
N SER A 26 7.38 -15.55 6.38
CA SER A 26 7.82 -16.90 6.73
C SER A 26 7.64 -17.22 8.21
N ASP A 27 8.07 -16.31 9.10
CA ASP A 27 8.09 -16.55 10.55
C ASP A 27 6.77 -16.15 11.21
N CYS A 28 6.17 -15.03 10.77
CA CYS A 28 4.93 -14.51 11.36
C CYS A 28 3.66 -14.93 10.60
N GLY A 29 3.77 -15.64 9.47
CA GLY A 29 2.63 -16.09 8.66
C GLY A 29 1.78 -14.95 8.10
N CYS A 30 2.35 -13.75 7.94
CA CYS A 30 1.60 -12.58 7.49
C CYS A 30 1.26 -12.71 6.00
N HIS A 31 0.05 -12.28 5.64
CA HIS A 31 -0.32 -12.15 4.23
C HIS A 31 0.64 -11.17 3.52
N PRO A 32 1.17 -11.48 2.31
CA PRO A 32 2.17 -10.65 1.64
C PRO A 32 1.77 -9.18 1.52
N GLN A 33 0.51 -8.89 1.15
CA GLN A 33 0.03 -7.51 1.04
C GLN A 33 0.01 -6.75 2.38
N VAL A 34 -0.27 -7.44 3.50
CA VAL A 34 -0.22 -6.84 4.85
C VAL A 34 1.23 -6.50 5.19
N ALA A 35 2.16 -7.44 4.94
CA ALA A 35 3.58 -7.22 5.15
C ALA A 35 4.11 -6.06 4.28
N ARG A 36 3.72 -5.98 3.00
CA ARG A 36 4.10 -4.86 2.10
C ARG A 36 3.62 -3.52 2.64
N ASN A 37 2.35 -3.42 3.06
CA ASN A 37 1.80 -2.17 3.57
C ASN A 37 2.44 -1.77 4.90
N ALA A 38 2.65 -2.73 5.82
CA ALA A 38 3.32 -2.50 7.09
C ALA A 38 4.76 -2.03 6.89
N MET A 39 5.51 -2.67 6.00
CA MET A 39 6.86 -2.24 5.66
C MET A 39 6.90 -0.87 4.99
N ALA A 40 5.95 -0.55 4.11
CA ALA A 40 5.87 0.78 3.52
C ALA A 40 5.59 1.87 4.56
N LEU A 41 4.75 1.60 5.57
CA LEU A 41 4.53 2.49 6.71
C LEU A 41 5.83 2.70 7.51
N LEU A 42 6.51 1.61 7.87
CA LEU A 42 7.78 1.66 8.61
C LEU A 42 8.85 2.43 7.84
N LEU A 43 9.01 2.15 6.55
CA LEU A 43 9.89 2.87 5.65
C LEU A 43 9.54 4.36 5.53
N CYS A 44 8.26 4.72 5.66
CA CYS A 44 7.82 6.11 5.64
C CYS A 44 8.31 6.89 6.87
N PHE A 45 8.32 6.23 8.03
CA PHE A 45 8.82 6.82 9.28
C PHE A 45 10.35 6.74 9.41
N ASP A 46 10.98 5.71 8.83
CA ASP A 46 12.43 5.52 8.85
C ASP A 46 13.20 6.48 7.93
N ARG A 47 12.50 7.30 7.11
CA ARG A 47 13.10 8.30 6.20
C ARG A 47 14.01 9.34 6.89
N ALA A 48 14.05 9.40 8.22
CA ALA A 48 14.92 10.30 8.98
C ALA A 48 16.19 9.65 9.57
N THR A 49 16.28 8.32 9.74
CA THR A 49 17.36 7.73 10.55
C THR A 49 17.97 6.41 10.05
N ASN A 50 17.33 5.63 9.15
CA ASN A 50 17.80 4.27 8.74
C ASN A 50 18.10 3.30 9.91
N GLN A 51 17.70 3.65 11.15
CA GLN A 51 18.00 2.87 12.36
C GLN A 51 16.86 1.92 12.72
N VAL A 52 15.64 2.17 12.24
CA VAL A 52 14.49 1.34 12.61
C VAL A 52 14.61 -0.03 11.95
N ILE A 53 14.89 -0.07 10.65
CA ILE A 53 14.95 -1.33 9.88
C ILE A 53 16.09 -2.24 10.37
N SER A 54 17.24 -1.66 10.73
CA SER A 54 18.38 -2.45 11.22
C SER A 54 18.09 -3.10 12.58
N ARG A 55 17.42 -2.39 13.50
CA ARG A 55 16.98 -2.94 14.79
C ARG A 55 15.94 -4.04 14.63
N MET A 56 15.06 -3.91 13.63
CA MET A 56 14.02 -4.90 13.37
C MET A 56 14.56 -6.28 12.98
N GLN A 57 15.74 -6.36 12.37
CA GLN A 57 16.34 -7.65 12.04
C GLN A 57 16.67 -8.50 13.27
N SER A 58 16.99 -7.86 14.39
CA SER A 58 17.26 -8.54 15.66
C SER A 58 16.03 -8.82 16.51
N MET A 59 14.84 -8.35 16.10
CA MET A 59 13.62 -8.53 16.89
C MET A 59 13.11 -9.97 16.85
N SER A 60 12.49 -10.39 17.95
CA SER A 60 11.79 -11.67 18.04
C SER A 60 10.55 -11.69 17.14
N THR A 61 10.13 -12.89 16.74
CA THR A 61 8.95 -13.10 15.90
C THR A 61 7.67 -12.59 16.56
N THR A 62 7.55 -12.72 17.88
CA THR A 62 6.43 -12.19 18.67
C THR A 62 6.36 -10.66 18.60
N CYS A 63 7.49 -9.97 18.79
CA CYS A 63 7.52 -8.51 18.70
C CYS A 63 7.24 -8.00 17.28
N LEU A 64 7.73 -8.70 16.25
CA LEU A 64 7.40 -8.40 14.85
C LEU A 64 5.90 -8.55 14.57
N GLY A 65 5.25 -9.60 15.09
CA GLY A 65 3.80 -9.80 14.97
C GLY A 65 2.98 -8.67 15.61
N HIS A 66 3.35 -8.24 16.82
CA HIS A 66 2.70 -7.10 17.47
C HIS A 66 2.92 -5.80 16.68
N LEU A 67 4.12 -5.59 16.13
CA LEU A 67 4.41 -4.41 15.30
C LEU A 67 3.56 -4.40 14.01
N VAL A 68 3.39 -5.54 13.34
CA VAL A 68 2.50 -5.65 12.18
C VAL A 68 1.06 -5.35 12.56
N THR A 69 0.63 -5.75 13.76
CA THR A 69 -0.70 -5.44 14.28
C THR A 69 -0.89 -3.94 14.48
N GLU A 70 0.08 -3.26 15.10
CA GLU A 70 0.06 -1.79 15.24
C GLU A 70 0.06 -1.09 13.87
N ALA A 71 0.93 -1.51 12.96
CA ALA A 71 0.99 -0.96 11.61
C ALA A 71 -0.34 -1.13 10.87
N SER A 72 -0.98 -2.29 11.01
CA SER A 72 -2.31 -2.56 10.43
C SER A 72 -3.39 -1.68 11.05
N CYS A 73 -3.33 -1.42 12.36
CA CYS A 73 -4.21 -0.45 13.02
C CYS A 73 -4.02 0.96 12.47
N VAL A 74 -2.79 1.43 12.30
CA VAL A 74 -2.48 2.74 11.69
C VAL A 74 -3.03 2.81 10.26
N ILE A 75 -2.72 1.81 9.42
CA ILE A 75 -3.22 1.77 8.04
C ILE A 75 -4.75 1.81 8.02
N ARG A 76 -5.42 1.06 8.91
CA ARG A 76 -6.89 1.08 9.04
C ARG A 76 -7.41 2.46 9.46
N CYS A 77 -6.77 3.12 10.43
CA CYS A 77 -7.13 4.48 10.84
C CYS A 77 -6.98 5.48 9.69
N LEU A 78 -5.93 5.35 8.86
CA LEU A 78 -5.74 6.18 7.67
C LEU A 78 -6.82 5.98 6.59
N LYS A 79 -7.62 4.90 6.64
CA LYS A 79 -8.80 4.70 5.77
C LYS A 79 -10.05 5.44 6.26
N MET A 80 -10.14 5.76 7.54
CA MET A 80 -11.37 6.29 8.12
C MET A 80 -11.51 7.78 7.86
N ARG A 81 -12.66 8.23 7.33
CA ARG A 81 -12.91 9.66 7.02
C ARG A 81 -12.89 10.52 8.29
N ASN A 82 -13.43 10.03 9.41
CA ASN A 82 -13.57 10.77 10.67
C ASN A 82 -12.65 10.19 11.77
N LEU A 83 -11.34 10.32 11.60
CA LEU A 83 -10.39 9.90 12.63
C LEU A 83 -10.35 10.96 13.75
N LEU A 84 -11.06 10.70 14.85
CA LEU A 84 -11.08 11.59 16.03
C LEU A 84 -9.86 11.39 16.94
N ALA A 85 -9.26 10.19 16.92
CA ALA A 85 -8.08 9.83 17.68
C ALA A 85 -7.27 8.75 16.92
N GLY A 86 -5.94 8.86 16.96
CA GLY A 86 -5.02 7.85 16.45
C GLY A 86 -5.10 6.51 17.21
N PRO A 87 -4.65 5.40 16.59
CA PRO A 87 -4.55 4.13 17.29
C PRO A 87 -3.40 4.16 18.31
N PRO A 88 -3.42 3.28 19.34
CA PRO A 88 -2.26 3.09 20.18
C PRO A 88 -1.11 2.51 19.35
N THR A 89 0.06 3.17 19.40
CA THR A 89 1.25 2.80 18.63
C THR A 89 2.51 2.69 19.50
N PRO A 90 2.49 1.97 20.64
CA PRO A 90 3.61 1.96 21.57
C PRO A 90 4.89 1.37 20.98
N LEU A 91 4.82 0.29 20.17
CA LEU A 91 6.00 -0.28 19.52
C LEU A 91 6.52 0.61 18.41
N LEU A 92 5.63 1.18 17.58
CA LEU A 92 6.03 2.12 16.53
C LEU A 92 6.67 3.39 17.13
N SER A 93 6.08 3.96 18.19
CA SER A 93 6.62 5.11 18.91
C SER A 93 8.00 4.80 19.50
N ALA A 94 8.13 3.67 20.20
CA ALA A 94 9.40 3.22 20.78
C ALA A 94 10.48 2.97 19.72
N LEU A 95 10.12 2.38 18.58
CA LEU A 95 11.04 2.12 17.47
C LEU A 95 11.50 3.39 16.79
N CYS A 96 10.57 4.32 16.52
CA CYS A 96 10.87 5.59 15.86
C CYS A 96 11.52 6.61 16.80
N GLN A 97 11.50 6.35 18.12
CA GLN A 97 11.93 7.29 19.16
C GLN A 97 11.23 8.66 19.03
N ASP A 98 9.96 8.65 18.58
CA ASP A 98 9.17 9.85 18.32
C ASP A 98 7.92 9.85 19.19
N SER A 99 8.03 10.50 20.35
CA SER A 99 6.94 10.64 21.33
C SER A 99 5.74 11.41 20.79
N ARG A 100 5.85 12.05 19.61
CA ARG A 100 4.70 12.70 18.97
C ARG A 100 3.70 11.68 18.44
N MET A 101 4.11 10.43 18.15
CA MET A 101 3.18 9.39 17.72
C MET A 101 2.19 8.99 18.83
N ASP A 102 2.53 9.26 20.09
CA ASP A 102 1.67 8.98 21.23
C ASP A 102 0.54 10.04 21.37
N ASP A 103 0.64 11.17 20.66
CA ASP A 103 -0.42 12.17 20.60
C ASP A 103 -1.59 11.64 19.72
N PRO A 104 -2.82 11.53 20.25
CA PRO A 104 -3.99 11.13 19.49
C PRO A 104 -4.25 11.96 18.23
N LEU A 105 -3.77 13.22 18.17
CA LEU A 105 -3.95 14.12 17.04
C LEU A 105 -2.86 14.01 15.97
N PHE A 106 -1.78 13.28 16.22
CA PHE A 106 -0.66 13.15 15.28
C PHE A 106 -1.07 12.57 13.93
N PHE A 107 -1.82 11.46 13.94
CA PHE A 107 -2.26 10.79 12.72
C PHE A 107 -3.34 11.59 11.97
N PRO A 108 -4.38 12.16 12.61
CA PRO A 108 -5.31 13.06 11.95
C PRO A 108 -4.64 14.24 11.25
N VAL A 109 -3.69 14.93 11.92
CA VAL A 109 -3.04 16.14 11.39
C VAL A 109 -2.07 15.81 10.24
N ASN A 110 -1.29 14.73 10.38
CA ASN A 110 -0.26 14.37 9.39
C ASN A 110 -0.75 13.37 8.33
N ARG A 111 -2.06 13.08 8.30
CA ARG A 111 -2.66 12.04 7.46
C ARG A 111 -2.22 12.12 6.00
N ASP A 112 -2.40 13.29 5.38
CA ASP A 112 -2.12 13.46 3.95
C ASP A 112 -0.64 13.24 3.63
N PHE A 113 0.25 13.70 4.52
CA PHE A 113 1.68 13.50 4.37
C PHE A 113 2.05 12.02 4.48
N ILE A 114 1.50 11.32 5.48
CA ILE A 114 1.74 9.90 5.72
C ILE A 114 1.20 9.06 4.56
N VAL A 115 -0.04 9.28 4.13
CA VAL A 115 -0.66 8.55 3.00
C VAL A 115 0.12 8.79 1.71
N ARG A 116 0.53 10.04 1.44
CA ARG A 116 1.37 10.34 0.27
C ARG A 116 2.71 9.61 0.35
N GLY A 117 3.39 9.64 1.49
CA GLY A 117 4.66 8.95 1.70
C GLY A 117 4.56 7.44 1.52
N ILE A 118 3.52 6.81 2.08
CA ILE A 118 3.27 5.37 1.91
C ILE A 118 2.97 5.05 0.44
N THR A 119 2.12 5.82 -0.22
CA THR A 119 1.77 5.56 -1.62
C THR A 119 2.96 5.76 -2.57
N ASP A 120 3.82 6.75 -2.31
CA ASP A 120 5.09 6.93 -3.03
C ASP A 120 6.03 5.73 -2.87
N LEU A 121 6.08 5.14 -1.67
CA LEU A 121 6.89 3.95 -1.41
C LEU A 121 6.32 2.72 -2.11
N LEU A 122 5.02 2.47 -1.94
CA LEU A 122 4.31 1.32 -2.50
C LEU A 122 4.38 1.27 -4.03
N ASP A 123 4.17 2.40 -4.70
CA ASP A 123 4.25 2.48 -6.17
C ASP A 123 5.69 2.69 -6.69
N GLY A 124 6.64 2.99 -5.81
CA GLY A 124 8.04 3.20 -6.15
C GLY A 124 8.93 2.08 -5.64
N VAL A 125 9.72 2.37 -4.61
CA VAL A 125 10.78 1.47 -4.11
C VAL A 125 10.24 0.09 -3.71
N CYS A 126 9.06 0.00 -3.10
CA CYS A 126 8.47 -1.27 -2.64
C CYS A 126 8.06 -2.21 -3.80
N THR A 127 7.92 -1.69 -5.03
CA THR A 127 7.73 -2.56 -6.20
C THR A 127 8.96 -3.40 -6.49
N LEU A 128 10.15 -2.84 -6.23
CA LEU A 128 11.43 -3.52 -6.39
C LEU A 128 11.79 -4.33 -5.15
N ILE A 129 11.58 -3.74 -3.95
CA ILE A 129 11.99 -4.39 -2.69
C ILE A 129 11.23 -5.71 -2.52
N PHE A 130 9.95 -5.75 -2.82
CA PHE A 130 9.10 -6.94 -2.58
C PHE A 130 8.83 -7.72 -3.87
N ASP A 131 9.78 -7.69 -4.80
CA ASP A 131 9.80 -8.56 -5.97
C ASP A 131 10.83 -9.68 -5.73
N ASP A 132 10.31 -10.84 -5.37
CA ASP A 132 11.11 -12.03 -5.03
C ASP A 132 11.99 -12.44 -6.23
N ARG A 133 11.51 -12.27 -7.48
CA ARG A 133 12.28 -12.57 -8.70
C ARG A 133 13.48 -11.65 -8.80
N LEU A 134 13.33 -10.34 -8.56
CA LEU A 134 14.45 -9.39 -8.58
C LEU A 134 15.47 -9.72 -7.47
N TYR A 135 15.04 -10.11 -6.28
CA TYR A 135 15.95 -10.54 -5.22
C TYR A 135 16.64 -11.88 -5.51
N HIS A 136 15.95 -12.84 -6.14
CA HIS A 136 16.57 -14.07 -6.62
C HIS A 136 17.63 -13.77 -7.70
N LEU A 137 17.33 -12.87 -8.64
CA LEU A 137 18.29 -12.42 -9.65
C LEU A 137 19.52 -11.74 -9.01
N LEU A 138 19.30 -10.87 -8.02
CA LEU A 138 20.38 -10.22 -7.28
C LEU A 138 21.29 -11.23 -6.57
N ARG A 139 20.71 -12.22 -5.87
CA ARG A 139 21.49 -13.27 -5.19
C ARG A 139 22.32 -14.09 -6.17
N ARG A 140 21.77 -14.46 -7.34
CA ARG A 140 22.51 -15.19 -8.38
C ARG A 140 23.61 -14.35 -9.03
N HIS A 141 23.38 -13.05 -9.18
CA HIS A 141 24.42 -12.13 -9.65
C HIS A 141 25.58 -12.03 -8.66
N GLN A 142 25.30 -11.96 -7.35
CA GLN A 142 26.31 -11.93 -6.29
C GLN A 142 27.18 -13.18 -6.23
N THR A 143 26.61 -14.36 -6.48
CA THR A 143 27.36 -15.63 -6.49
C THR A 143 28.13 -15.88 -7.79
N GLY A 144 28.12 -14.95 -8.74
CA GLY A 144 28.74 -15.10 -10.05
C GLY A 144 28.02 -16.06 -10.99
N LEU A 145 26.84 -16.57 -10.59
CA LEU A 145 26.01 -17.48 -11.41
C LEU A 145 25.27 -16.77 -12.55
N VAL A 146 25.23 -15.43 -12.52
CA VAL A 146 24.65 -14.57 -13.57
C VAL A 146 25.61 -13.40 -13.80
N GLY A 147 26.02 -13.21 -15.06
CA GLY A 147 26.87 -12.08 -15.48
C GLY A 147 26.13 -10.73 -15.46
N ARG A 148 26.44 -9.86 -16.41
CA ARG A 148 25.72 -8.59 -16.58
C ARG A 148 24.22 -8.85 -16.83
N ASN A 149 23.38 -8.15 -16.08
CA ASN A 149 21.93 -8.28 -16.21
C ASN A 149 21.32 -6.89 -16.46
N PRO A 150 20.65 -6.67 -17.60
CA PRO A 150 20.10 -5.37 -17.97
C PRO A 150 18.99 -4.89 -17.02
N GLU A 151 18.26 -5.80 -16.35
CA GLU A 151 17.23 -5.42 -15.37
C GLU A 151 17.84 -4.86 -14.08
N LEU A 152 18.97 -5.43 -13.63
CA LEU A 152 19.69 -4.94 -12.43
C LEU A 152 20.49 -3.67 -12.71
N GLU A 153 21.05 -3.54 -13.92
CA GLU A 153 21.81 -2.36 -14.37
C GLU A 153 20.90 -1.23 -14.87
N ALA A 154 19.59 -1.49 -15.01
CA ALA A 154 18.63 -0.48 -15.42
C ALA A 154 18.67 0.72 -14.47
N PRO A 155 18.60 1.96 -15.02
CA PRO A 155 18.50 3.13 -14.18
C PRO A 155 17.22 3.05 -13.35
N TYR A 156 17.33 3.33 -12.05
CA TYR A 156 16.20 3.69 -11.20
C TYR A 156 15.73 5.11 -11.55
N ALA A 157 15.41 5.32 -12.82
CA ALA A 157 14.66 6.47 -13.28
C ALA A 157 13.21 6.18 -12.95
N GLY A 158 12.81 6.56 -11.73
CA GLY A 158 11.46 6.44 -11.16
C GLY A 158 10.56 5.52 -11.97
N VAL A 159 10.63 4.21 -11.69
CA VAL A 159 9.78 3.18 -12.27
C VAL A 159 8.34 3.39 -11.77
N ILE A 160 7.75 4.54 -12.09
CA ILE A 160 6.33 4.69 -12.28
C ILE A 160 6.11 4.12 -13.68
N ALA A 161 6.29 2.81 -13.82
CA ALA A 161 5.68 2.12 -14.95
C ALA A 161 4.23 2.59 -14.96
N THR A 162 3.76 3.13 -16.07
CA THR A 162 2.36 3.58 -16.17
C THR A 162 1.49 2.37 -15.96
N VAL A 163 1.06 2.16 -14.71
CA VAL A 163 0.28 1.00 -14.33
C VAL A 163 -1.04 1.12 -15.09
N PRO A 164 -1.42 0.07 -15.86
CA PRO A 164 -2.69 0.06 -16.58
C PRO A 164 -3.83 0.44 -15.63
N GLU A 165 -4.83 1.15 -16.14
CA GLU A 165 -5.97 1.57 -15.32
C GLU A 165 -6.59 0.40 -14.56
N ASP A 166 -6.65 -0.77 -15.19
CA ASP A 166 -7.19 -2.00 -14.62
C ASP A 166 -6.52 -2.38 -13.30
N CYS A 167 -5.19 -2.35 -13.22
CA CYS A 167 -4.44 -2.71 -12.03
C CYS A 167 -4.50 -1.65 -10.91
N ARG A 168 -4.97 -0.44 -11.21
CA ARG A 168 -5.22 0.65 -10.24
C ARG A 168 -6.71 0.95 -10.09
N SER A 169 -7.55 -0.04 -10.38
CA SER A 169 -9.00 0.08 -10.30
C SER A 169 -9.59 -0.86 -9.26
N MET A 170 -10.68 -0.42 -8.66
CA MET A 170 -11.54 -1.26 -7.83
C MET A 170 -12.92 -1.35 -8.42
N PHE A 171 -13.49 -2.54 -8.30
CA PHE A 171 -14.90 -2.79 -8.56
C PHE A 171 -15.68 -2.52 -7.27
N VAL A 172 -16.75 -1.73 -7.38
CA VAL A 172 -17.65 -1.42 -6.26
C VAL A 172 -19.02 -1.98 -6.53
N THR A 173 -19.68 -2.54 -5.50
CA THR A 173 -21.05 -3.04 -5.58
C THR A 173 -21.92 -2.44 -4.50
N PHE A 174 -23.19 -2.24 -4.84
CA PHE A 174 -24.19 -1.63 -3.97
C PHE A 174 -25.26 -2.66 -3.61
N SER A 175 -25.77 -2.56 -2.38
CA SER A 175 -26.97 -3.31 -1.99
C SER A 175 -28.20 -2.79 -2.75
N VAL A 176 -29.17 -3.67 -3.00
CA VAL A 176 -30.42 -3.32 -3.69
C VAL A 176 -31.12 -2.16 -2.97
N GLY A 177 -31.47 -1.11 -3.72
CA GLY A 177 -32.14 0.08 -3.19
C GLY A 177 -31.23 1.04 -2.40
N GLN A 178 -29.92 0.72 -2.29
CA GLN A 178 -28.91 1.52 -1.57
C GLN A 178 -27.82 2.02 -2.52
N ALA A 179 -28.15 2.23 -3.79
CA ALA A 179 -27.21 2.77 -4.76
C ALA A 179 -26.70 4.15 -4.31
N VAL A 180 -25.42 4.41 -4.55
CA VAL A 180 -24.77 5.70 -4.30
C VAL A 180 -24.48 6.39 -5.62
N GLU A 181 -24.50 7.72 -5.61
CA GLU A 181 -24.15 8.51 -6.78
C GLU A 181 -22.63 8.53 -7.01
N ARG A 182 -22.25 8.75 -8.27
CA ARG A 182 -20.85 8.84 -8.70
C ARG A 182 -20.10 9.90 -7.89
N GLU A 183 -20.73 11.04 -7.66
CA GLU A 183 -20.22 12.19 -6.92
C GLU A 183 -20.02 11.86 -5.44
N GLU A 184 -20.89 11.04 -4.83
CA GLU A 184 -20.75 10.62 -3.44
C GLU A 184 -19.52 9.73 -3.25
N ILE A 185 -19.28 8.79 -4.17
CA ILE A 185 -18.06 7.96 -4.19
C ILE A 185 -16.84 8.85 -4.38
N PHE A 186 -16.89 9.77 -5.34
CA PHE A 186 -15.78 10.65 -5.67
C PHE A 186 -15.39 11.55 -4.49
N SER A 187 -16.37 12.19 -3.84
CA SER A 187 -16.16 13.03 -2.67
C SER A 187 -15.67 12.21 -1.48
N TYR A 188 -16.22 11.02 -1.23
CA TYR A 188 -15.78 10.16 -0.13
C TYR A 188 -14.27 9.91 -0.17
N PHE A 189 -13.75 9.43 -1.31
CA PHE A 189 -12.31 9.14 -1.43
C PHE A 189 -11.46 10.41 -1.46
N ARG A 190 -11.94 11.49 -2.07
CA ARG A 190 -11.19 12.76 -2.10
C ARG A 190 -11.05 13.43 -0.75
N GLU A 191 -12.10 13.39 0.05
CA GLU A 191 -12.05 13.91 1.41
C GLU A 191 -11.24 13.01 2.34
N THR A 192 -11.17 11.71 2.03
CA THR A 192 -10.42 10.74 2.82
C THR A 192 -8.92 10.77 2.50
N TRP A 193 -8.53 10.92 1.23
CA TRP A 193 -7.15 10.74 0.75
C TRP A 193 -6.63 11.82 -0.20
N GLY A 194 -7.32 12.96 -0.28
CA GLY A 194 -6.99 14.02 -1.21
C GLY A 194 -7.20 13.59 -2.66
N ASP A 195 -6.47 14.19 -3.59
CA ASP A 195 -6.67 13.98 -5.03
C ASP A 195 -6.13 12.63 -5.54
N CYS A 196 -6.81 11.54 -5.15
CA CYS A 196 -6.42 10.15 -5.38
C CYS A 196 -7.17 9.46 -6.54
N ILE A 197 -8.28 10.03 -7.02
CA ILE A 197 -9.12 9.45 -8.08
C ILE A 197 -8.84 10.11 -9.43
N VAL A 198 -8.78 9.29 -10.49
CA VAL A 198 -8.85 9.76 -11.88
C VAL A 198 -10.31 9.92 -12.29
N ARG A 199 -11.14 8.86 -12.14
CA ARG A 199 -12.57 8.91 -12.42
C ARG A 199 -13.33 7.75 -11.76
N VAL A 200 -14.64 7.89 -11.68
CA VAL A 200 -15.58 6.85 -11.26
C VAL A 200 -16.52 6.57 -12.43
N LEU A 201 -16.64 5.29 -12.80
CA LEU A 201 -17.58 4.79 -13.81
C LEU A 201 -18.70 4.06 -13.11
N MET A 202 -19.94 4.28 -13.54
CA MET A 202 -21.12 3.60 -13.00
C MET A 202 -21.69 2.65 -14.04
N GLU A 203 -22.40 1.62 -13.59
CA GLU A 203 -23.23 0.81 -14.47
C GLU A 203 -24.17 1.68 -15.32
N LYS A 204 -24.27 1.36 -16.62
CA LYS A 204 -25.26 1.97 -17.50
C LYS A 204 -26.59 1.26 -17.31
N THR A 205 -27.57 1.95 -16.74
CA THR A 205 -28.91 1.42 -16.52
C THR A 205 -29.89 1.93 -17.57
N THR A 206 -30.91 1.13 -17.87
CA THR A 206 -32.03 1.47 -18.76
C THR A 206 -33.32 1.60 -17.95
N GLY A 207 -34.23 2.49 -18.36
CA GLY A 207 -35.55 2.59 -17.75
C GLY A 207 -35.57 3.13 -16.31
N GLY A 208 -34.58 3.94 -15.92
CA GLY A 208 -34.52 4.56 -14.59
C GLY A 208 -34.11 3.63 -13.45
N ALA A 209 -33.68 2.40 -13.75
CA ALA A 209 -33.13 1.50 -12.75
C ALA A 209 -31.86 2.09 -12.09
N GLN A 210 -31.67 1.80 -10.81
CA GLN A 210 -30.48 2.22 -10.07
C GLN A 210 -29.26 1.37 -10.44
N PRO A 211 -28.05 1.95 -10.51
CA PRO A 211 -26.85 1.19 -10.76
C PRO A 211 -26.57 0.24 -9.58
N MET A 212 -26.13 -0.98 -9.87
CA MET A 212 -25.78 -2.00 -8.86
C MET A 212 -24.27 -2.12 -8.65
N TYR A 213 -23.48 -1.59 -9.57
CA TYR A 213 -22.03 -1.58 -9.45
C TYR A 213 -21.39 -0.39 -10.15
N GLY A 214 -20.10 -0.23 -9.90
CA GLY A 214 -19.25 0.77 -10.53
C GLY A 214 -17.79 0.35 -10.53
N ARG A 215 -16.96 1.23 -11.07
CA ARG A 215 -15.50 1.10 -11.12
C ARG A 215 -14.86 2.41 -10.68
N VAL A 216 -14.03 2.35 -9.66
CA VAL A 216 -13.22 3.48 -9.18
C VAL A 216 -11.82 3.33 -9.74
N ILE A 217 -11.33 4.34 -10.47
CA ILE A 217 -9.99 4.34 -11.06
C ILE A 217 -9.13 5.31 -10.27
N PHE A 218 -8.14 4.78 -9.55
CA PHE A 218 -7.19 5.58 -8.75
C PHE A 218 -6.02 6.08 -9.60
N LYS A 219 -5.39 7.18 -9.19
CA LYS A 219 -4.15 7.67 -9.80
C LYS A 219 -2.96 6.73 -9.58
N ARG A 220 -3.02 5.94 -8.51
CA ARG A 220 -1.93 5.13 -7.98
C ARG A 220 -2.44 3.75 -7.59
N ARG A 221 -1.65 2.71 -7.85
CA ARG A 221 -2.01 1.32 -7.51
C ARG A 221 -2.01 1.12 -5.99
N ALA A 222 -1.14 1.83 -5.29
CA ALA A 222 -1.03 1.82 -3.83
C ALA A 222 -2.38 1.98 -3.11
N PHE A 223 -3.33 2.74 -3.65
CA PHE A 223 -4.66 2.87 -3.04
C PHE A 223 -5.46 1.57 -3.03
N VAL A 224 -5.35 0.73 -4.07
CA VAL A 224 -5.97 -0.60 -4.12
C VAL A 224 -5.36 -1.49 -3.04
N SER A 225 -4.02 -1.52 -2.98
CA SER A 225 -3.27 -2.28 -1.97
C SER A 225 -3.60 -1.83 -0.55
N LEU A 226 -3.75 -0.53 -0.30
CA LEU A 226 -4.14 0.01 0.99
C LEU A 226 -5.59 -0.36 1.32
N LEU A 227 -6.56 -0.16 0.40
CA LEU A 227 -7.99 -0.47 0.63
C LEU A 227 -8.20 -1.93 1.00
N LEU A 228 -7.61 -2.84 0.23
CA LEU A 228 -7.78 -4.27 0.43
C LEU A 228 -6.91 -4.81 1.57
N ASN A 229 -5.69 -4.31 1.75
CA ASN A 229 -4.77 -4.74 2.83
C ASN A 229 -4.73 -6.27 3.05
N GLY A 230 -4.71 -7.05 1.97
CA GLY A 230 -4.64 -8.51 2.01
C GLY A 230 -5.96 -9.26 2.13
N VAL A 231 -7.12 -8.57 2.16
CA VAL A 231 -8.42 -9.23 2.00
C VAL A 231 -8.92 -9.09 0.55
N GLU A 232 -9.71 -10.06 0.08
CA GLU A 232 -10.27 -10.03 -1.28
C GLU A 232 -11.36 -8.95 -1.43
N HIS A 233 -12.13 -8.73 -0.37
CA HIS A 233 -13.24 -7.79 -0.32
C HIS A 233 -13.12 -6.91 0.91
N ALA A 234 -13.27 -5.59 0.73
CA ALA A 234 -13.38 -4.62 1.81
C ALA A 234 -14.73 -3.92 1.72
N SER A 235 -15.20 -3.32 2.82
CA SER A 235 -16.38 -2.46 2.79
C SER A 235 -16.07 -1.06 3.32
N ILE A 236 -16.81 -0.08 2.78
CA ILE A 236 -16.82 1.31 3.24
C ILE A 236 -18.27 1.76 3.44
N PHE A 237 -18.46 2.77 4.29
CA PHE A 237 -19.76 3.38 4.53
C PHE A 237 -19.82 4.78 3.94
N ILE A 238 -20.73 5.00 2.98
CA ILE A 238 -20.99 6.31 2.39
C ILE A 238 -22.42 6.75 2.73
N ARG A 239 -22.53 7.80 3.56
CA ARG A 239 -23.82 8.31 4.08
C ARG A 239 -24.70 7.19 4.67
N GLY A 240 -24.09 6.30 5.46
CA GLY A 240 -24.79 5.17 6.09
C GLY A 240 -25.04 3.95 5.21
N ARG A 241 -24.65 3.98 3.92
CA ARG A 241 -24.77 2.84 2.99
C ARG A 241 -23.46 2.08 2.92
N GLU A 242 -23.53 0.76 3.11
CA GLU A 242 -22.38 -0.13 2.93
C GLU A 242 -22.11 -0.35 1.43
N ILE A 243 -20.86 -0.16 1.03
CA ILE A 243 -20.37 -0.40 -0.32
C ILE A 243 -19.25 -1.41 -0.23
N TRP A 244 -19.39 -2.48 -1.00
CA TRP A 244 -18.37 -3.51 -1.11
C TRP A 244 -17.38 -3.16 -2.22
N LEU A 245 -16.11 -3.40 -1.94
CA LEU A 245 -14.95 -3.07 -2.76
C LEU A 245 -14.13 -4.34 -2.99
N ARG A 246 -13.72 -4.57 -4.24
CA ARG A 246 -12.74 -5.60 -4.59
C ARG A 246 -11.85 -5.13 -5.73
N GLU A 247 -10.75 -5.83 -5.97
CA GLU A 247 -9.90 -5.54 -7.15
C GLU A 247 -10.70 -5.68 -8.44
N TYR A 248 -10.48 -4.76 -9.39
CA TYR A 248 -11.11 -4.83 -10.69
C TYR A 248 -10.46 -5.92 -11.55
N ILE A 249 -11.27 -6.85 -12.06
CA ILE A 249 -10.83 -7.91 -12.97
C ILE A 249 -11.34 -7.57 -14.37
N PRO A 250 -10.45 -7.34 -15.36
CA PRO A 250 -10.85 -7.07 -16.73
C PRO A 250 -11.66 -8.22 -17.33
N ARG A 251 -12.61 -7.92 -18.22
CA ARG A 251 -13.43 -8.96 -18.87
C ARG A 251 -12.61 -9.97 -19.70
N ASN A 252 -11.45 -9.58 -20.22
CA ASN A 252 -10.60 -10.44 -21.05
C ASN A 252 -9.78 -11.47 -20.26
N SER A 253 -9.75 -11.42 -18.93
CA SER A 253 -8.98 -12.37 -18.10
C SER A 253 -9.81 -13.57 -17.61
N ARG A 254 -11.06 -13.74 -18.05
CA ARG A 254 -11.92 -14.89 -17.72
C ARG A 254 -11.85 -16.06 -18.72
N ASN A 255 -11.03 -15.96 -19.77
CA ASN A 255 -10.91 -16.95 -20.84
C ASN A 255 -9.51 -17.59 -20.93
N ASN A 256 -8.82 -17.81 -19.80
CA ASN A 256 -7.64 -18.68 -19.74
C ASN A 256 -7.67 -19.50 -18.46
#